data_AF-A0A935VBP5-F1
#
_entry.id   AF-A0A935VBP5-F1
#
_cell.length_a   1.000
_cell.length_b   1.000
_cell.length_c   1.000
_cell.angle_alpha   90.00
_cell.angle_beta   90.00
_cell.angle_gamma   90.00
#
_symmetry.space_group_name_H-M   'P 1'
#
loop_
_entity.id
_entity.type
_entity.pdbx_description
1 polymer ?
#
loop_
_entity_poly.entity_id
_entity_poly.type
_entity_poly.pdbx_seq_one_letter_code
_entity_poly.pdbx_strand_id
1 'polypeptide(L)'
;MTIAKIAAFKRSKKWKWNQSRDKLVEYGEGTPLRVSLYLQAVSKYDHRGSRACNCNLTGEVNNDYHLVLGRTKNAAEKYSLTAEISPRIHRTNWTHDRLKELAKVKTYVRVTGWAMLDTQHIGDKHPIRRTHWEIHPVTQLEVCTTTKSQCDAAPAGPRSKTCRKHV
;
A
#
# COMPACT_ATOMS: atom_id res chain seq x y z
N MET A 1 -8.70 -7.32 -6.85
CA MET A 1 -9.21 -5.94 -7.13
C MET A 1 -8.26 -5.23 -8.09
N THR A 2 -8.70 -4.24 -8.88
CA THR A 2 -7.80 -3.44 -9.76
C THR A 2 -7.60 -2.02 -9.22
N ILE A 3 -6.54 -1.33 -9.64
CA ILE A 3 -6.33 0.10 -9.28
C ILE A 3 -7.54 0.95 -9.68
N ALA A 4 -8.12 0.70 -10.87
CA ALA A 4 -9.29 1.44 -11.33
C ALA A 4 -10.51 1.25 -10.43
N LYS A 5 -10.74 0.03 -9.92
CA LYS A 5 -11.84 -0.24 -8.97
C LYS A 5 -11.63 0.48 -7.63
N ILE A 6 -10.40 0.52 -7.12
CA ILE A 6 -10.08 1.24 -5.88
C ILE A 6 -10.17 2.76 -6.10
N ALA A 7 -9.67 3.27 -7.22
CA ALA A 7 -9.76 4.68 -7.57
C ALA A 7 -11.19 5.16 -7.84
N ALA A 8 -12.13 4.24 -8.09
CA ALA A 8 -13.55 4.53 -8.23
C ALA A 8 -14.29 4.62 -6.89
N PHE A 9 -13.66 4.27 -5.77
CA PHE A 9 -14.26 4.48 -4.45
C PHE A 9 -14.58 5.96 -4.26
N LYS A 10 -15.76 6.23 -3.72
CA LYS A 10 -16.21 7.60 -3.47
C LYS A 10 -15.22 8.27 -2.53
N ARG A 11 -14.89 9.53 -2.76
CA ARG A 11 -13.97 10.28 -1.90
C ARG A 11 -14.50 11.66 -1.62
N SER A 12 -14.19 12.19 -0.45
CA SER A 12 -14.45 13.59 -0.17
C SER A 12 -13.45 14.49 -0.91
N LYS A 13 -13.90 15.67 -1.34
CA LYS A 13 -13.03 16.72 -1.91
C LYS A 13 -12.41 17.63 -0.84
N LYS A 14 -12.98 17.61 0.37
CA LYS A 14 -12.54 18.37 1.54
C LYS A 14 -12.68 17.51 2.78
N TRP A 15 -11.74 17.60 3.70
CA TRP A 15 -11.82 16.88 4.97
C TRP A 15 -11.48 17.84 6.10
N LYS A 16 -12.27 17.84 7.17
CA LYS A 16 -12.00 18.64 8.36
C LYS A 16 -11.26 17.78 9.40
N TRP A 17 -10.34 18.39 10.13
CA TRP A 17 -9.73 17.75 11.30
C TRP A 17 -10.82 17.32 12.29
N ASN A 18 -10.69 16.12 12.87
CA ASN A 18 -11.66 15.52 13.80
C ASN A 18 -13.08 15.25 13.24
N GLN A 19 -13.26 15.24 11.92
CA GLN A 19 -14.53 14.82 11.32
C GLN A 19 -14.74 13.30 11.50
N SER A 20 -15.97 12.88 11.84
CA SER A 20 -16.32 11.46 11.90
C SER A 20 -16.03 10.75 10.57
N ARG A 21 -15.48 9.53 10.67
CA ARG A 21 -15.18 8.66 9.54
C ARG A 21 -16.33 7.75 9.11
N ASP A 22 -17.49 7.81 9.76
CA ASP A 22 -18.64 6.93 9.45
C ASP A 22 -19.03 7.00 7.96
N LYS A 23 -19.02 8.22 7.41
CA LYS A 23 -19.31 8.44 5.98
C LYS A 23 -18.28 7.80 5.05
N LEU A 24 -17.04 7.61 5.49
CA LEU A 24 -16.00 6.93 4.71
C LEU A 24 -16.24 5.42 4.68
N VAL A 25 -16.81 4.84 5.75
CA VAL A 25 -17.22 3.43 5.76
C VAL A 25 -18.25 3.17 4.66
N GLU A 26 -19.25 4.05 4.51
CA GLU A 26 -20.19 3.99 3.39
C GLU A 26 -19.52 4.08 2.01
N TYR A 27 -18.34 4.71 1.92
CA TYR A 27 -17.58 4.88 0.68
C TYR A 27 -16.66 3.69 0.37
N GLY A 28 -16.56 2.74 1.31
CA GLY A 28 -15.74 1.54 1.18
C GLY A 28 -14.55 1.50 2.14
N GLU A 29 -14.42 2.43 3.08
CA GLU A 29 -13.39 2.35 4.10
C GLU A 29 -13.55 1.09 4.97
N GLY A 30 -12.44 0.42 5.25
CA GLY A 30 -12.44 -0.87 5.92
C GLY A 30 -12.76 -2.04 5.00
N THR A 31 -12.96 -1.83 3.69
CA THR A 31 -13.13 -2.94 2.74
C THR A 31 -11.82 -3.75 2.64
N PRO A 32 -11.83 -5.08 2.85
CA PRO A 32 -10.63 -5.89 2.66
C PRO A 32 -10.23 -5.91 1.18
N LEU A 33 -8.98 -5.57 0.91
CA LEU A 33 -8.41 -5.50 -0.43
C LEU A 33 -7.34 -6.58 -0.61
N ARG A 34 -7.32 -7.13 -1.83
CA ARG A 34 -6.21 -7.92 -2.35
C ARG A 34 -5.91 -7.51 -3.78
N VAL A 35 -4.67 -7.12 -4.05
CA VAL A 35 -4.20 -6.66 -5.35
C VAL A 35 -2.87 -7.30 -5.71
N SER A 36 -2.67 -7.59 -6.99
CA SER A 36 -1.39 -8.06 -7.53
C SER A 36 -0.84 -6.99 -8.48
N LEU A 37 0.31 -6.40 -8.15
CA LEU A 37 0.90 -5.25 -8.84
C LEU A 37 2.42 -5.31 -8.79
N TYR A 38 3.10 -4.55 -9.65
CA TYR A 38 4.55 -4.41 -9.61
C TYR A 38 4.95 -3.38 -8.54
N LEU A 39 5.84 -3.77 -7.62
CA LEU A 39 6.42 -2.87 -6.64
C LEU A 39 7.41 -1.93 -7.34
N GLN A 40 7.05 -0.64 -7.44
CA GLN A 40 7.82 0.37 -8.17
C GLN A 40 8.90 1.00 -7.31
N ALA A 41 8.53 1.38 -6.09
CA ALA A 41 9.38 2.11 -5.17
C ALA A 41 8.95 1.81 -3.73
N VAL A 42 9.91 1.96 -2.83
CA VAL A 42 9.71 1.85 -1.39
C VAL A 42 10.40 3.03 -0.73
N SER A 43 9.67 3.70 0.14
CA SER A 43 10.17 4.83 0.92
C SER A 43 9.74 4.70 2.38
N LYS A 44 10.47 5.41 3.23
CA LYS A 44 10.14 5.70 4.62
C LYS A 44 10.56 7.15 4.88
N TYR A 45 10.04 7.76 5.93
CA TYR A 45 10.58 9.05 6.35
C TYR A 45 11.96 8.86 6.96
N ASP A 46 12.92 9.67 6.51
CA ASP A 46 14.21 9.73 7.16
C ASP A 46 14.08 10.41 8.52
N HIS A 47 15.04 10.18 9.40
CA HIS A 47 15.01 10.47 10.84
C HIS A 47 14.77 11.95 11.23
N ARG A 48 14.54 12.86 10.27
CA ARG A 48 14.25 14.28 10.47
C ARG A 48 12.75 14.62 10.39
N GLY A 49 11.93 13.73 9.85
CA GLY A 49 10.48 13.91 9.75
C GLY A 49 9.75 12.80 10.47
N SER A 50 8.92 13.16 11.45
CA SER A 50 7.98 12.21 12.05
C SER A 50 6.62 12.31 11.36
N ARG A 51 5.88 11.19 11.32
CA ARG A 51 4.52 11.19 10.79
C ARG A 51 3.51 11.45 11.88
N ALA A 52 2.49 12.26 11.55
CA ALA A 52 1.35 12.48 12.44
C ALA A 52 0.63 11.18 12.81
N CYS A 53 0.57 10.21 11.88
CA CYS A 53 -0.03 8.89 12.12
C CYS A 53 0.74 8.03 13.14
N ASN A 54 2.00 8.34 13.42
CA ASN A 54 2.83 7.64 14.41
C ASN A 54 3.14 8.53 15.63
N CYS A 55 2.21 9.40 16.02
CA CYS A 55 2.33 10.31 17.17
C CYS A 55 3.57 11.20 17.12
N ASN A 56 4.04 11.55 15.91
CA ASN A 56 5.27 12.30 15.70
C ASN A 56 6.53 11.63 16.31
N LEU A 57 6.48 10.32 16.55
CA LEU A 57 7.64 9.54 16.96
C LEU A 57 8.62 9.37 15.79
N THR A 58 9.91 9.37 16.11
CA THR A 58 11.01 9.19 15.15
C THR A 58 11.63 7.80 15.29
N GLY A 59 12.47 7.42 14.33
CA GLY A 59 13.20 6.15 14.35
C GLY A 59 12.50 5.03 13.59
N GLU A 60 13.28 4.00 13.24
CA GLU A 60 12.84 2.97 12.29
C GLU A 60 11.60 2.20 12.76
N VAL A 61 11.52 1.93 14.06
CA VAL A 61 10.42 1.20 14.68
C VAL A 61 9.10 1.95 14.66
N ASN A 62 9.10 3.23 14.28
CA ASN A 62 7.95 4.13 14.23
C ASN A 62 7.64 4.61 12.80
N ASN A 63 8.32 4.08 11.78
CA ASN A 63 8.09 4.48 10.40
C ASN A 63 7.02 3.61 9.72
N ASP A 64 6.19 4.20 8.86
CA ASP A 64 5.46 3.40 7.86
C ASP A 64 6.39 3.14 6.67
N TYR A 65 6.30 1.95 6.08
CA TYR A 65 6.91 1.69 4.79
C TYR A 65 5.89 1.95 3.69
N HIS A 66 6.15 3.00 2.91
CA HIS A 66 5.37 3.39 1.73
C HIS A 66 5.75 2.53 0.55
N LEU A 67 4.77 1.82 -0.02
CA LEU A 67 4.92 1.01 -1.22
C LEU A 67 4.18 1.67 -2.38
N VAL A 68 4.90 1.98 -3.46
CA VAL A 68 4.31 2.46 -4.70
C VAL A 68 4.04 1.27 -5.62
N LEU A 69 2.77 1.01 -5.94
CA LEU A 69 2.36 -0.17 -6.71
C LEU A 69 1.82 0.20 -8.10
N GLY A 70 2.44 -0.35 -9.14
CA GLY A 70 2.14 -0.06 -10.55
C GLY A 70 1.59 -1.25 -11.33
N ARG A 71 0.80 -0.98 -12.38
CA ARG A 71 0.27 -2.05 -13.27
C ARG A 71 1.34 -2.67 -14.18
N THR A 72 2.39 -1.92 -14.48
CA THR A 72 3.54 -2.33 -15.31
C THR A 72 4.83 -2.04 -14.55
N LYS A 73 5.95 -2.62 -14.99
CA LYS A 73 7.27 -2.41 -14.35
C LYS A 73 7.75 -0.95 -14.37
N ASN A 74 7.23 -0.14 -15.28
CA ASN A 74 7.62 1.26 -15.50
C ASN A 74 6.41 2.20 -15.36
N ALA A 75 5.44 1.84 -14.52
CA ALA A 75 4.24 2.66 -14.36
C ALA A 75 4.60 4.00 -13.71
N ALA A 76 4.22 5.10 -14.35
CA ALA A 76 4.33 6.42 -13.73
C ALA A 76 3.53 6.46 -12.43
N GLU A 77 4.05 7.15 -11.42
CA GLU A 77 3.47 7.19 -10.07
C GLU A 77 2.03 7.72 -10.06
N LYS A 78 1.67 8.63 -10.99
CA LYS A 78 0.28 9.12 -11.17
C LYS A 78 -0.75 8.05 -11.52
N TYR A 79 -0.28 6.86 -11.90
CA TYR A 79 -1.11 5.70 -12.18
C TYR A 79 -0.93 4.58 -11.13
N SER A 80 -0.24 4.88 -10.03
CA SER A 80 0.04 3.93 -8.96
C SER A 80 -1.03 3.93 -7.87
N LEU A 81 -0.99 2.88 -7.07
CA LEU A 81 -1.71 2.72 -5.81
C LEU A 81 -0.69 2.69 -4.67
N THR A 82 -0.97 3.39 -3.58
CA THR A 82 -0.15 3.33 -2.36
C THR A 82 -0.62 2.19 -1.47
N ALA A 83 0.34 1.50 -0.88
CA ALA A 83 0.11 0.60 0.25
C ALA A 83 1.09 0.93 1.38
N GLU A 84 0.66 0.80 2.62
CA GLU A 84 1.48 1.13 3.79
C GLU A 84 1.63 -0.08 4.72
N ILE A 85 2.88 -0.46 5.01
CA ILE A 85 3.18 -1.40 6.10
C ILE A 85 3.45 -0.58 7.36
N SER A 86 2.54 -0.67 8.33
CA SER A 86 2.64 0.08 9.57
C SER A 86 3.58 -0.51 10.61
N PRO A 87 4.20 0.33 11.46
CA PRO A 87 5.25 -0.07 12.38
C PRO A 87 4.88 -1.23 13.31
N ARG A 88 3.63 -1.28 13.76
CA ARG A 88 3.16 -2.35 14.65
C ARG A 88 3.15 -3.75 13.97
N ILE A 89 3.17 -3.79 12.65
CA ILE A 89 3.19 -4.99 11.80
C ILE A 89 4.59 -5.22 11.18
N HIS A 90 5.58 -4.36 11.47
CA HIS A 90 6.99 -4.54 11.07
C HIS A 90 7.65 -5.79 11.65
N ARG A 91 7.01 -6.49 12.57
CA ARG A 91 7.51 -7.73 13.20
C ARG A 91 7.62 -8.93 12.24
N THR A 92 7.48 -8.70 10.94
CA THR A 92 7.68 -9.66 9.85
C THR A 92 9.06 -9.44 9.22
N ASN A 93 9.57 -10.34 8.37
CA ASN A 93 10.83 -10.08 7.68
C ASN A 93 10.71 -9.09 6.49
N TRP A 94 9.70 -8.22 6.47
CA TRP A 94 9.54 -7.12 5.50
C TRP A 94 10.32 -5.89 5.95
N THR A 95 11.63 -6.04 6.10
CA THR A 95 12.49 -4.88 6.38
C THR A 95 12.49 -3.93 5.19
N HIS A 96 12.67 -2.63 5.46
CA HIS A 96 12.76 -1.61 4.43
C HIS A 96 13.77 -1.97 3.32
N ASP A 97 14.94 -2.49 3.69
CA ASP A 97 15.99 -2.83 2.72
C ASP A 97 15.59 -3.98 1.82
N ARG A 98 14.97 -5.04 2.37
CA ARG A 98 14.44 -6.15 1.56
C ARG A 98 13.38 -5.67 0.58
N LEU A 99 12.46 -4.82 1.05
CA LEU A 99 11.43 -4.23 0.20
C LEU A 99 12.03 -3.37 -0.91
N LYS A 100 13.09 -2.60 -0.61
CA LYS A 100 13.83 -1.83 -1.62
C LYS A 100 14.50 -2.71 -2.67
N GLU A 101 15.11 -3.83 -2.29
CA GLU A 101 15.68 -4.78 -3.27
C GLU A 101 14.60 -5.34 -4.19
N LEU A 102 13.43 -5.70 -3.65
CA LEU A 102 12.28 -6.15 -4.46
C LEU A 102 11.80 -5.05 -5.42
N ALA A 103 11.82 -3.78 -4.99
CA ALA A 103 11.42 -2.64 -5.80
C ALA A 103 12.42 -2.33 -6.92
N LYS A 104 13.73 -2.48 -6.68
CA LYS A 104 14.78 -2.25 -7.70
C LYS A 104 14.55 -3.11 -8.94
N VAL A 105 14.20 -4.38 -8.74
CA VAL A 105 13.93 -5.33 -9.85
C VAL A 105 12.46 -5.33 -10.30
N LYS A 106 11.64 -4.40 -9.77
CA LYS A 106 10.21 -4.26 -10.08
C LYS A 106 9.47 -5.58 -9.89
N THR A 107 9.59 -6.16 -8.71
CA THR A 107 9.00 -7.46 -8.38
C THR A 107 7.48 -7.40 -8.47
N TYR A 108 6.86 -8.44 -9.03
CA TYR A 108 5.41 -8.60 -8.98
C TYR A 108 5.00 -9.14 -7.62
N VAL A 109 4.14 -8.41 -6.91
CA VAL A 109 3.75 -8.72 -5.54
C VAL A 109 2.24 -8.76 -5.41
N ARG A 110 1.75 -9.56 -4.45
CA ARG A 110 0.36 -9.56 -4.02
C ARG A 110 0.28 -8.98 -2.63
N VAL A 111 -0.51 -7.92 -2.50
CA VAL A 111 -0.69 -7.14 -1.27
C VAL A 111 -2.10 -7.35 -0.76
N THR A 112 -2.23 -7.68 0.52
CA THR A 112 -3.51 -7.79 1.24
C THR A 112 -3.53 -6.81 2.40
N GLY A 113 -4.66 -6.15 2.60
CA GLY A 113 -4.90 -5.20 3.68
C GLY A 113 -6.32 -4.65 3.58
N TRP A 114 -6.53 -3.41 4.00
CA TRP A 114 -7.82 -2.74 3.95
C TRP A 114 -7.77 -1.46 3.15
N ALA A 115 -8.89 -1.12 2.50
CA ALA A 115 -9.08 0.18 1.88
C ALA A 115 -9.22 1.25 2.96
N MET A 116 -8.30 2.19 3.01
CA MET A 116 -8.36 3.35 3.90
C MET A 116 -8.18 4.62 3.10
N LEU A 117 -9.02 5.62 3.34
CA LEU A 117 -8.84 6.92 2.69
C LEU A 117 -7.80 7.72 3.48
N ASP A 118 -6.70 8.06 2.82
CA ASP A 118 -5.70 8.96 3.37
C ASP A 118 -6.24 10.40 3.33
N THR A 119 -6.89 10.77 4.42
CA THR A 119 -7.56 12.06 4.57
C THR A 119 -6.59 13.23 4.72
N GLN A 120 -5.33 12.98 5.10
CA GLN A 120 -4.34 14.04 5.28
C GLN A 120 -3.96 14.69 3.96
N HIS A 121 -4.04 13.93 2.86
CA HIS A 121 -3.71 14.40 1.52
C HIS A 121 -4.93 14.96 0.76
N ILE A 122 -6.12 15.02 1.38
CA ILE A 122 -7.30 15.61 0.73
C ILE A 122 -7.14 17.12 0.62
N GLY A 123 -7.07 17.62 -0.62
CA GLY A 123 -6.91 19.04 -0.91
C GLY A 123 -5.50 19.40 -1.37
N ASP A 124 -4.56 18.46 -1.33
CA ASP A 124 -3.25 18.63 -1.93
C ASP A 124 -3.37 18.94 -3.43
N LYS A 125 -2.65 19.97 -3.87
CA LYS A 125 -2.67 20.40 -5.29
C LYS A 125 -2.03 19.38 -6.23
N HIS A 126 -1.23 18.45 -5.70
CA HIS A 126 -0.42 17.53 -6.48
C HIS A 126 -0.45 16.09 -5.93
N PRO A 127 -1.60 15.39 -5.99
CA PRO A 127 -1.59 13.95 -5.73
C PRO A 127 -0.73 13.27 -6.79
N ILE A 128 0.46 12.82 -6.40
CA ILE A 128 1.38 12.10 -7.29
C ILE A 128 0.80 10.72 -7.63
N ARG A 129 -0.19 10.22 -6.90
CA ARG A 129 -0.82 8.89 -7.03
C ARG A 129 -2.21 8.93 -7.66
N ARG A 130 -2.69 7.79 -8.20
CA ARG A 130 -3.98 7.72 -8.93
C ARG A 130 -5.19 8.02 -8.05
N THR A 131 -5.08 7.73 -6.75
CA THR A 131 -6.15 7.87 -5.75
C THR A 131 -5.54 8.07 -4.36
N HIS A 132 -6.27 8.74 -3.47
CA HIS A 132 -5.93 8.85 -2.04
C HIS A 132 -6.41 7.64 -1.22
N TRP A 133 -7.12 6.70 -1.85
CA TRP A 133 -7.42 5.41 -1.25
C TRP A 133 -6.16 4.54 -1.26
N GLU A 134 -5.84 3.97 -0.12
CA GLU A 134 -4.63 3.20 0.10
C GLU A 134 -4.95 1.81 0.63
N ILE A 135 -3.98 0.91 0.54
CA ILE A 135 -4.03 -0.37 1.25
C ILE A 135 -3.29 -0.17 2.57
N HIS A 136 -4.03 0.01 3.66
CA HIS A 136 -3.46 0.31 4.97
C HIS A 136 -4.34 -0.23 6.10
N PRO A 137 -3.78 -0.89 7.13
CA PRO A 137 -2.46 -1.48 7.09
C PRO A 137 -2.38 -2.67 6.14
N VAL A 138 -1.21 -2.86 5.52
CA VAL A 138 -0.86 -4.11 4.84
C VAL A 138 -0.68 -5.20 5.88
N THR A 139 -1.41 -6.31 5.71
CA THR A 139 -1.33 -7.49 6.59
C THR A 139 -0.75 -8.71 5.91
N GLN A 140 -0.65 -8.71 4.59
CA GLN A 140 0.05 -9.74 3.86
C GLN A 140 0.74 -9.18 2.62
N LEU A 141 2.02 -9.51 2.47
CA LEU A 141 2.78 -9.31 1.26
C LEU A 141 3.30 -10.67 0.76
N GLU A 142 2.99 -11.00 -0.49
CA GLU A 142 3.47 -12.19 -1.15
C GLU A 142 4.26 -11.79 -2.40
N VAL A 143 5.39 -12.46 -2.62
CA VAL A 143 6.22 -12.23 -3.81
C VAL A 143 5.89 -13.29 -4.84
N CYS A 144 5.65 -12.85 -6.07
CA CYS A 144 5.54 -13.73 -7.21
C CYS A 144 6.92 -14.30 -7.56
N THR A 145 7.06 -15.62 -7.47
CA THR A 145 8.32 -16.33 -7.81
C THR A 145 8.26 -16.97 -9.19
N THR A 146 7.20 -16.70 -9.95
CA THR A 146 6.91 -17.29 -11.26
C THR A 146 6.49 -16.20 -12.25
N THR A 147 5.71 -16.52 -13.28
CA THR A 147 5.18 -15.50 -14.19
C THR A 147 4.03 -14.72 -13.56
N LYS A 148 3.82 -13.47 -14.02
CA LYS A 148 2.66 -12.64 -13.65
C LYS A 148 1.34 -13.38 -13.84
N SER A 149 1.15 -14.03 -14.98
CA SER A 149 -0.09 -14.77 -15.30
C SER A 149 -0.38 -15.85 -14.27
N GLN A 150 0.64 -16.62 -13.87
CA GLN A 150 0.49 -17.65 -12.84
C GLN A 150 0.17 -17.05 -11.47
N CYS A 151 0.73 -15.90 -11.12
CA CYS A 151 0.44 -15.21 -9.86
C CYS A 151 -0.95 -14.56 -9.84
N ASP A 152 -1.45 -14.12 -11.00
CA ASP A 152 -2.83 -13.63 -11.16
C ASP A 152 -3.86 -14.75 -11.00
N ALA A 153 -3.55 -15.95 -11.50
CA ALA A 153 -4.41 -17.13 -11.41
C ALA A 153 -4.33 -17.86 -10.04
N ALA A 154 -3.29 -17.59 -9.25
CA ALA A 154 -3.02 -18.35 -8.04
C ALA A 154 -4.01 -18.03 -6.90
N PRO A 155 -4.52 -19.04 -6.18
CA PRO A 155 -5.30 -18.80 -4.96
C PRO A 155 -4.45 -18.10 -3.89
N ALA A 156 -5.12 -17.40 -2.98
CA ALA A 156 -4.46 -16.82 -1.82
C ALA A 156 -4.19 -17.87 -0.75
N GLY A 157 -3.08 -17.72 -0.02
CA GLY A 157 -2.83 -18.50 1.18
C GLY A 157 -1.44 -19.14 1.26
N PRO A 158 -1.11 -19.71 2.44
CA PRO A 158 0.24 -20.17 2.78
C PRO A 158 0.77 -21.34 1.92
N ARG A 159 -0.09 -21.98 1.12
CA ARG A 159 0.27 -23.11 0.25
C ARG A 159 0.46 -22.72 -1.22
N SER A 160 0.36 -21.44 -1.57
CA SER A 160 0.62 -21.00 -2.94
C SER A 160 2.10 -21.17 -3.28
N LYS A 161 2.41 -22.08 -4.21
CA LYS A 161 3.79 -22.30 -4.71
C LYS A 161 4.27 -21.16 -5.61
N THR A 162 3.35 -20.34 -6.13
CA THR A 162 3.58 -19.25 -7.10
C THR A 162 3.70 -17.88 -6.47
N CYS A 163 2.91 -17.60 -5.43
CA CYS A 163 3.01 -16.41 -4.58
C CYS A 163 3.42 -16.86 -3.17
N ARG A 164 4.71 -16.81 -2.86
CA ARG A 164 5.16 -17.19 -1.52
C ARG A 164 4.95 -16.03 -0.56
N LYS A 165 4.43 -16.34 0.62
CA LYS A 165 4.62 -15.45 1.78
C LYS A 165 6.13 -15.32 1.96
N HIS A 166 6.67 -14.14 1.72
CA HIS A 166 7.98 -13.84 2.27
C HIS A 166 7.73 -13.67 3.76
N VAL A 167 8.00 -14.73 4.52
CA VAL A 167 8.05 -14.63 5.99
C VAL A 167 9.26 -13.81 6.31
#